data_AF-A0AAV5TJN7-F1
#
_entry.id   AF-A0AAV5TJN7-F1
#
_cell.length_a   1.000
_cell.length_b   1.000
_cell.length_c   1.000
_cell.angle_alpha   90.00
_cell.angle_beta   90.00
_cell.angle_gamma   90.00
#
_symmetry.space_group_name_H-M   'P 1'
#
loop_
_entity.id
_entity.type
_entity.pdbx_description
1 polymer ?
#
loop_
_entity_poly.entity_id
_entity_poly.type
_entity_poly.pdbx_seq_one_letter_code
_entity_poly.pdbx_strand_id
1 'polypeptide(L)'
;RYLSNLSTVTINNGREFRNVPAYLQQFEMSRLGTMTSTVSKPLRRRGAIHEEGDEQTPSPSGYKKPSNIVRAIRTVVSRHRSFGFRHWLFFLILVLFHISGMFMFHAIEAPYEQTTTLETRAALNEALENLASELGIPFANKSQLLKDAYLTLIKIDGKYDGSTFYKLEERDYIMWTWTYGTAFFFSYTIYTTIGYGSIACSTVWGKAATIAYIAIGFPLALVVIRDIGSVWLVYLTRFYAKIIRMIREARGYTSSSNEAIMIPMKVFFSLV
;
A
#
# COMPACT_ATOMS: atom_id res chain seq x y z
N ARG A 1 -22.56 21.99 -1.00
CA ARG A 1 -21.85 23.23 -0.60
C ARG A 1 -20.35 23.05 -0.29
N TYR A 2 -19.79 21.83 -0.26
CA TYR A 2 -18.35 21.59 -0.08
C TYR A 2 -17.54 21.44 -1.38
N LEU A 3 -18.19 21.31 -2.54
CA LEU A 3 -17.54 20.96 -3.81
C LEU A 3 -17.16 22.17 -4.69
N SER A 4 -17.62 23.39 -4.37
CA SER A 4 -17.31 24.59 -5.16
C SER A 4 -15.94 25.22 -4.82
N ASN A 5 -15.31 24.79 -3.72
CA ASN A 5 -14.04 25.35 -3.23
C ASN A 5 -12.80 24.51 -3.61
N LEU A 6 -12.97 23.48 -4.43
CA LEU A 6 -11.89 22.58 -4.88
C LEU A 6 -11.36 22.90 -6.29
N SER A 7 -11.93 23.89 -6.98
CA SER A 7 -11.61 24.19 -8.38
C SER A 7 -10.47 25.18 -8.61
N THR A 8 -9.86 25.73 -7.56
CA THR A 8 -8.77 26.70 -7.68
C THR A 8 -7.56 26.29 -6.86
N VAL A 9 -6.62 25.60 -7.52
CA VAL A 9 -5.27 25.40 -6.99
C VAL A 9 -4.41 26.58 -7.43
N THR A 10 -4.25 27.57 -6.55
CA THR A 10 -3.29 28.68 -6.74
C THR A 10 -1.93 28.27 -6.22
N ILE A 11 -0.91 28.30 -7.07
CA ILE A 11 0.49 28.17 -6.66
C ILE A 11 0.99 29.57 -6.36
N ASN A 12 1.07 29.95 -5.09
CA ASN A 12 2.04 30.96 -4.70
C ASN A 12 2.51 30.74 -3.26
N ASN A 13 3.83 30.61 -3.13
CA ASN A 13 4.54 30.50 -1.86
C ASN A 13 4.37 31.78 -1.05
N GLY A 14 3.45 31.77 -0.09
CA GLY A 14 3.55 32.51 1.18
C GLY A 14 4.00 33.97 1.14
N ARG A 15 3.49 34.81 0.24
CA ARG A 15 3.64 36.27 0.35
C ARG A 15 2.27 36.94 0.22
N GLU A 16 1.92 37.63 1.31
CA GLU A 16 0.70 38.43 1.45
C GLU A 16 0.56 39.49 0.36
N PHE A 17 -0.69 39.75 0.00
CA PHE A 17 -1.11 40.68 -1.04
C PHE A 17 -0.68 42.11 -0.72
N ARG A 18 0.16 42.69 -1.58
CA ARG A 18 0.28 44.14 -1.75
C ARG A 18 0.06 44.44 -3.24
N ASN A 19 -0.99 45.20 -3.53
CA ASN A 19 -1.49 45.66 -4.84
C ASN A 19 -2.81 45.02 -5.26
N VAL A 20 -3.90 45.48 -4.63
CA VAL A 20 -5.26 45.35 -5.15
C VAL A 20 -5.60 46.68 -5.84
N PRO A 21 -6.11 46.69 -7.10
CA PRO A 21 -6.54 47.91 -7.78
C PRO A 21 -7.63 48.67 -7.00
N ALA A 22 -7.58 50.01 -7.02
CA ALA A 22 -8.39 50.89 -6.18
C ALA A 22 -9.91 50.65 -6.24
N TYR A 23 -10.44 50.12 -7.36
CA TYR A 23 -11.87 49.87 -7.51
C TYR A 23 -12.40 48.68 -6.68
N LEU A 24 -11.52 47.75 -6.26
CA LEU A 24 -11.89 46.61 -5.41
C LEU A 24 -11.83 46.94 -3.91
N GLN A 25 -11.09 47.98 -3.50
CA GLN A 25 -11.08 48.46 -2.12
C GLN A 25 -12.42 49.10 -1.72
N GLN A 26 -13.12 49.68 -2.69
CA GLN A 26 -14.41 50.36 -2.46
C GLN A 26 -15.56 49.39 -2.17
N PHE A 27 -15.46 48.15 -2.65
CA PHE A 27 -16.41 47.06 -2.34
C PHE A 27 -16.14 46.40 -0.99
N GLU A 28 -14.90 46.40 -0.50
CA GLU A 28 -14.53 45.93 0.84
C GLU A 28 -14.90 46.97 1.91
N MET A 29 -14.71 48.26 1.63
CA MET A 29 -15.04 49.36 2.55
C MET A 29 -16.54 49.57 2.77
N SER A 30 -17.41 49.15 1.84
CA SER A 30 -18.87 49.18 2.06
C SER A 30 -19.36 47.99 2.89
N ARG A 31 -18.54 46.94 3.05
CA ARG A 31 -18.86 45.74 3.82
C ARG A 31 -18.43 45.82 5.28
N LEU A 32 -17.47 46.70 5.59
CA LEU A 32 -16.95 46.96 6.92
C LEU A 32 -17.40 48.35 7.38
N GLY A 33 -18.46 48.39 8.18
CA GLY A 33 -18.94 49.60 8.84
C GLY A 33 -17.82 50.28 9.65
N THR A 34 -17.56 51.52 9.26
CA THR A 34 -17.10 52.70 10.02
C THR A 34 -16.28 52.55 11.32
N MET A 35 -15.10 53.21 11.25
CA MET A 35 -14.33 53.95 12.28
C MET A 35 -13.58 53.21 13.42
N THR A 36 -12.25 53.39 13.45
CA THR A 36 -11.56 54.38 14.32
C THR A 36 -10.09 54.56 13.86
N SER A 37 -9.72 55.77 13.45
CA SER A 37 -8.79 56.68 14.13
C SER A 37 -7.30 56.30 14.10
N THR A 38 -6.59 56.98 13.20
CA THR A 38 -5.24 57.57 13.32
C THR A 38 -4.43 57.30 14.59
N VAL A 39 -3.15 56.92 14.43
CA VAL A 39 -1.96 57.69 14.93
C VAL A 39 -0.69 57.08 14.29
N SER A 40 0.00 57.88 13.49
CA SER A 40 1.40 57.68 13.09
C SER A 40 2.33 58.27 14.16
N LYS A 41 3.49 57.66 14.42
CA LYS A 41 4.66 58.26 15.11
C LYS A 41 5.93 57.39 14.89
N PRO A 42 7.16 57.93 15.05
CA PRO A 42 8.12 57.98 13.95
C PRO A 42 9.47 57.27 14.24
N LEU A 43 10.29 57.16 13.20
CA LEU A 43 11.71 56.77 13.26
C LEU A 43 12.52 57.72 14.16
N ARG A 44 13.31 57.19 15.09
CA ARG A 44 14.34 57.92 15.85
C ARG A 44 15.67 57.17 15.83
N ARG A 45 16.70 57.85 15.34
CA ARG A 45 18.12 57.45 15.28
C ARG A 45 18.93 58.32 16.24
N ARG A 46 19.67 57.71 17.18
CA ARG A 46 20.84 58.18 17.97
C ARG A 46 20.94 57.19 19.15
N GLY A 47 22.05 56.54 19.51
CA GLY A 47 23.46 56.90 19.45
C GLY A 47 24.01 56.86 20.88
N ALA A 48 24.71 55.76 21.21
CA ALA A 48 25.65 55.45 22.31
C ALA A 48 25.48 56.05 23.73
N ILE A 49 25.64 55.19 24.76
CA ILE A 49 26.62 55.32 25.87
C ILE A 49 26.73 53.94 26.59
N HIS A 50 27.96 53.58 26.93
CA HIS A 50 28.40 52.43 27.73
C HIS A 50 27.88 52.51 29.17
N GLU A 51 27.48 51.36 29.74
CA GLU A 51 27.59 51.11 31.17
C GLU A 51 27.94 49.63 31.39
N GLU A 52 29.02 49.43 32.12
CA GLU A 52 29.70 48.17 32.43
C GLU A 52 29.21 47.72 33.81
N GLY A 53 28.66 46.51 33.89
CA GLY A 53 28.16 45.92 35.13
C GLY A 53 28.29 44.40 35.06
N ASP A 54 29.20 43.87 35.87
CA ASP A 54 29.46 42.44 36.06
C ASP A 54 28.20 41.72 36.56
N GLU A 55 27.67 40.80 35.76
CA GLU A 55 26.72 39.79 36.23
C GLU A 55 27.20 38.39 35.80
N GLN A 56 27.69 37.67 36.81
CA GLN A 56 28.31 36.36 36.73
C GLN A 56 27.25 35.30 36.38
N THR A 57 27.39 34.67 35.22
CA THR A 57 26.52 33.57 34.78
C THR A 57 26.80 32.29 35.57
N PRO A 58 25.81 31.59 36.14
CA PRO A 58 26.03 30.23 36.60
C PRO A 58 26.04 29.28 35.39
N SER A 59 27.17 28.58 35.23
CA SER A 59 27.40 27.53 34.25
C SER A 59 26.31 26.43 34.28
N PRO A 60 25.73 26.01 33.14
CA PRO A 60 24.69 25.00 33.12
C PRO A 60 25.30 23.60 33.32
N SER A 61 24.93 22.96 34.43
CA SER A 61 25.23 21.55 34.69
C SER A 61 24.57 20.64 33.65
N GLY A 62 25.39 19.98 32.83
CA GLY A 62 25.18 18.60 32.40
C GLY A 62 23.92 18.25 31.59
N TYR A 63 23.61 18.99 30.52
CA TYR A 63 22.60 18.54 29.56
C TYR A 63 23.16 17.41 28.68
N LYS A 64 22.86 16.15 29.00
CA LYS A 64 23.19 15.01 28.11
C LYS A 64 22.47 15.19 26.78
N LYS A 65 23.23 15.37 25.69
CA LYS A 65 22.69 15.44 24.32
C LYS A 65 21.78 14.22 24.09
N PRO A 66 20.49 14.40 23.70
CA PRO A 66 19.64 13.26 23.39
C PRO A 66 20.26 12.49 22.22
N SER A 67 20.24 11.15 22.31
CA SER A 67 20.79 10.27 21.29
C SER A 67 20.18 10.57 19.92
N ASN A 68 20.94 10.34 18.85
CA ASN A 68 20.53 10.64 17.48
C ASN A 68 19.18 9.99 17.11
N ILE A 69 18.85 8.86 17.75
CA ILE A 69 17.59 8.12 17.59
C ILE A 69 16.41 8.92 18.18
N VAL A 70 16.54 9.47 19.38
CA VAL A 70 15.47 10.28 20.01
C VAL A 70 15.23 11.56 19.21
N ARG A 71 16.29 12.14 18.63
CA ARG A 71 16.17 13.31 17.76
C ARG A 71 15.54 12.94 16.40
N ALA A 72 15.88 11.79 15.83
CA ALA A 72 15.24 11.27 14.62
C ALA A 72 13.76 10.99 14.85
N ILE A 73 13.39 10.31 15.94
CA ILE A 73 11.99 10.04 16.32
C ILE A 73 11.24 11.36 16.52
N ARG A 74 11.81 12.32 17.26
CA ARG A 74 11.18 13.62 17.49
C ARG A 74 11.02 14.44 16.19
N THR A 75 11.94 14.29 15.25
CA THR A 75 11.88 14.97 13.93
C THR A 75 10.84 14.30 13.02
N VAL A 76 10.70 12.98 13.04
CA VAL A 76 9.65 12.24 12.33
C VAL A 76 8.27 12.57 12.92
N VAL A 77 8.15 12.61 14.24
CA VAL A 77 6.91 12.94 14.96
C VAL A 77 6.52 14.43 14.81
N SER A 78 7.47 15.36 14.72
CA SER A 78 7.15 16.78 14.49
C SER A 78 6.82 17.10 13.01
N ARG A 79 7.32 16.29 12.07
CA ARG A 79 7.02 16.38 10.63
C ARG A 79 5.72 15.67 10.22
N HIS A 80 5.06 14.95 11.14
CA HIS A 80 3.80 14.20 10.89
C HIS A 80 2.65 15.07 10.37
N ARG A 81 2.67 16.39 10.63
CA ARG A 81 1.59 17.31 10.22
C ARG A 81 1.70 17.80 8.77
N SER A 82 2.83 17.60 8.08
CA SER A 82 3.07 18.18 6.73
C SER A 82 3.28 17.18 5.60
N PHE A 83 3.47 15.89 5.92
CA PHE A 83 3.51 14.82 4.92
C PHE A 83 2.29 13.96 5.14
N GLY A 84 1.71 13.39 4.06
CA GLY A 84 0.57 12.47 4.10
C GLY A 84 0.84 11.14 4.83
N PHE A 85 1.55 11.18 5.96
CA PHE A 85 1.93 10.06 6.81
C PHE A 85 0.72 9.26 7.27
N ARG A 86 -0.43 9.92 7.49
CA ARG A 86 -1.68 9.22 7.79
C ARG A 86 -2.06 8.20 6.72
N HIS A 87 -1.85 8.52 5.44
CA HIS A 87 -2.16 7.62 4.32
C HIS A 87 -1.18 6.45 4.25
N TRP A 88 0.11 6.76 4.43
CA TRP A 88 1.16 5.75 4.50
C TRP A 88 1.02 4.82 5.72
N LEU A 89 0.47 5.33 6.83
CA LEU A 89 0.21 4.54 8.03
C LEU A 89 -0.88 3.48 7.77
N PHE A 90 -2.00 3.85 7.14
CA PHE A 90 -3.05 2.88 6.80
C PHE A 90 -2.54 1.82 5.81
N PHE A 91 -1.75 2.24 4.82
CA PHE A 91 -1.08 1.31 3.92
C PHE A 91 -0.14 0.35 4.66
N LEU A 92 0.68 0.87 5.57
CA LEU A 92 1.59 0.04 6.37
C LEU A 92 0.84 -0.97 7.24
N ILE A 93 -0.28 -0.57 7.85
CA ILE A 93 -1.14 -1.47 8.64
C ILE A 93 -1.64 -2.63 7.76
N LEU A 94 -2.07 -2.35 6.52
CA LEU A 94 -2.51 -3.39 5.60
C LEU A 94 -1.36 -4.32 5.19
N VAL A 95 -0.16 -3.79 4.95
CA VAL A 95 1.02 -4.61 4.64
C VAL A 95 1.40 -5.52 5.82
N LEU A 96 1.36 -5.00 7.04
CA LEU A 96 1.62 -5.80 8.24
C LEU A 96 0.54 -6.87 8.45
N PHE A 97 -0.73 -6.52 8.25
CA PHE A 97 -1.83 -7.47 8.27
C PHE A 97 -1.62 -8.59 7.24
N HIS A 98 -1.20 -8.22 6.04
CA HIS A 98 -0.93 -9.15 4.96
C HIS A 98 0.21 -10.14 5.28
N ILE A 99 1.33 -9.62 5.80
CA ILE A 99 2.47 -10.41 6.27
C ILE A 99 2.05 -11.32 7.44
N SER A 100 1.21 -10.84 8.35
CA SER A 100 0.70 -11.67 9.45
C SER A 100 -0.11 -12.87 8.93
N GLY A 101 -0.94 -12.66 7.90
CA GLY A 101 -1.66 -13.75 7.23
C GLY A 101 -0.74 -14.78 6.59
N MET A 102 0.36 -14.34 5.94
CA MET A 102 1.37 -15.24 5.38
C MET A 102 1.93 -16.20 6.45
N PHE A 103 2.39 -15.66 7.58
CA PHE A 103 2.93 -16.48 8.66
C PHE A 103 1.88 -17.40 9.27
N MET A 104 0.65 -16.90 9.48
CA MET A 104 -0.45 -17.67 10.05
C MET A 104 -0.83 -18.87 9.17
N PHE A 105 -1.08 -18.65 7.87
CA PHE A 105 -1.48 -19.74 6.97
C PHE A 105 -0.35 -20.72 6.72
N HIS A 106 0.88 -20.25 6.57
CA HIS A 106 2.03 -21.13 6.43
C HIS A 106 2.20 -22.02 7.68
N ALA A 107 2.08 -21.46 8.88
CA ALA A 107 2.21 -22.24 10.12
C ALA A 107 1.14 -23.32 10.30
N ILE A 108 -0.08 -23.09 9.80
CA ILE A 108 -1.19 -24.04 9.91
C ILE A 108 -1.12 -25.11 8.82
N GLU A 109 -0.96 -24.71 7.56
CA GLU A 109 -1.14 -25.60 6.40
C GLU A 109 0.15 -26.30 5.94
N ALA A 110 1.33 -25.69 6.14
CA ALA A 110 2.59 -26.33 5.74
C ALA A 110 2.85 -27.68 6.45
N PRO A 111 2.72 -27.80 7.78
CA PRO A 111 2.94 -29.11 8.43
C PRO A 111 1.87 -30.14 8.04
N TYR A 112 0.63 -29.69 7.83
CA TYR A 112 -0.46 -30.55 7.39
C TYR A 112 -0.27 -31.07 5.96
N GLU A 113 0.22 -30.23 5.04
CA GLU A 113 0.54 -30.65 3.68
C GLU A 113 1.63 -31.71 3.68
N GLN A 114 2.71 -31.52 4.45
CA GLN A 114 3.84 -32.45 4.48
C GLN A 114 3.43 -33.84 4.94
N THR A 115 2.70 -33.92 6.05
CA THR A 115 2.21 -35.19 6.62
C THR A 115 1.26 -35.90 5.66
N THR A 116 0.23 -35.21 5.18
CA THR A 116 -0.76 -35.78 4.24
C THR A 116 -0.14 -36.26 2.94
N THR A 117 0.83 -35.49 2.39
CA THR A 117 1.49 -35.84 1.12
C THR A 117 2.35 -37.10 1.28
N LEU A 118 3.04 -37.26 2.40
CA LEU A 118 3.85 -38.45 2.69
C LEU A 118 2.98 -39.69 2.93
N GLU A 119 1.90 -39.57 3.71
CA GLU A 119 0.94 -40.66 3.94
C GLU A 119 0.28 -41.11 2.64
N THR A 120 -0.17 -40.15 1.82
CA THR A 120 -0.77 -40.45 0.51
C THR A 120 0.22 -41.15 -0.41
N ARG A 121 1.51 -40.78 -0.40
CA ARG A 121 2.54 -41.46 -1.18
C ARG A 121 2.72 -42.91 -0.74
N ALA A 122 2.77 -43.15 0.57
CA ALA A 122 2.91 -44.50 1.11
C ALA A 122 1.71 -45.38 0.71
N ALA A 123 0.49 -44.88 0.90
CA ALA A 123 -0.74 -45.59 0.53
C ALA A 123 -0.83 -45.87 -0.99
N LEU A 124 -0.40 -44.92 -1.83
CA LEU A 124 -0.36 -45.12 -3.28
C LEU A 124 0.65 -46.21 -3.68
N ASN A 125 1.85 -46.21 -3.10
CA ASN A 125 2.85 -47.23 -3.38
C ASN A 125 2.37 -48.62 -2.93
N GLU A 126 1.76 -48.73 -1.75
CA GLU A 126 1.18 -49.98 -1.26
C GLU A 126 0.06 -50.49 -2.17
N ALA A 127 -0.84 -49.61 -2.61
CA ALA A 127 -1.90 -49.96 -3.54
C ALA A 127 -1.35 -50.46 -4.89
N LEU A 128 -0.29 -49.83 -5.41
CA LEU A 128 0.38 -50.26 -6.63
C LEU A 128 1.05 -51.63 -6.46
N GLU A 129 1.68 -51.90 -5.32
CA GLU A 129 2.28 -53.20 -5.02
C GLU A 129 1.24 -54.32 -4.90
N ASN A 130 0.13 -54.04 -4.21
CA ASN A 130 -0.99 -54.98 -4.08
C ASN A 130 -1.58 -55.32 -5.45
N LEU A 131 -1.86 -54.31 -6.28
CA LEU A 131 -2.42 -54.50 -7.63
C LEU A 131 -1.43 -55.23 -8.55
N ALA A 132 -0.15 -54.88 -8.47
CA ALA A 132 0.90 -55.60 -9.17
C ALA A 132 0.89 -57.08 -8.79
N SER A 133 0.80 -57.41 -7.49
CA SER A 133 0.77 -58.78 -6.99
C SER A 133 -0.40 -59.58 -7.55
N GLU A 134 -1.60 -58.98 -7.57
CA GLU A 134 -2.85 -59.59 -8.06
C GLU A 134 -2.80 -59.90 -9.57
N LEU A 135 -2.19 -59.01 -10.37
CA LEU A 135 -2.07 -59.19 -11.82
C LEU A 135 -0.97 -60.17 -12.25
N GLY A 136 -0.20 -60.75 -11.33
CA GLY A 136 0.80 -61.78 -11.68
C GLY A 136 1.97 -61.30 -12.55
N ILE A 137 2.23 -59.99 -12.64
CA ILE A 137 3.28 -59.41 -13.50
C ILE A 137 4.70 -59.89 -13.05
N PRO A 138 5.65 -60.20 -13.96
CA PRO A 138 7.00 -60.64 -13.58
C PRO A 138 7.80 -59.58 -12.79
N PHE A 139 8.59 -60.05 -11.83
CA PHE A 139 9.19 -59.33 -10.69
C PHE A 139 10.11 -58.14 -11.02
N ALA A 140 10.68 -58.08 -12.24
CA ALA A 140 11.78 -57.15 -12.52
C ALA A 140 11.35 -55.67 -12.68
N ASN A 141 10.10 -55.38 -13.03
CA ASN A 141 9.60 -54.02 -13.33
C ASN A 141 8.16 -53.75 -12.82
N LYS A 142 7.71 -54.53 -11.84
CA LYS A 142 6.30 -54.70 -11.48
C LYS A 142 5.60 -53.41 -11.01
N SER A 143 6.22 -52.71 -10.05
CA SER A 143 5.68 -51.47 -9.48
C SER A 143 5.91 -50.27 -10.40
N GLN A 144 6.98 -50.29 -11.18
CA GLN A 144 7.38 -49.17 -12.03
C GLN A 144 6.50 -49.04 -13.27
N LEU A 145 6.17 -50.14 -13.95
CA LEU A 145 5.26 -50.12 -15.10
C LEU A 145 3.85 -49.68 -14.70
N LEU A 146 3.35 -50.18 -13.56
CA LEU A 146 2.02 -49.82 -13.07
C LEU A 146 1.96 -48.35 -12.64
N LYS A 147 3.04 -47.87 -12.01
CA LYS A 147 3.21 -46.46 -11.69
C LYS A 147 3.21 -45.59 -12.96
N ASP A 148 3.94 -45.98 -14.00
CA ASP A 148 3.97 -45.25 -15.27
C ASP A 148 2.59 -45.22 -15.95
N ALA A 149 1.84 -46.34 -15.90
CA ALA A 149 0.47 -46.39 -16.38
C ALA A 149 -0.45 -45.44 -15.58
N TYR A 150 -0.37 -45.46 -14.24
CA TYR A 150 -1.10 -44.54 -13.38
C TYR A 150 -0.76 -43.07 -13.68
N LEU A 151 0.52 -42.75 -13.82
CA LEU A 151 1.00 -41.42 -14.19
C LEU A 151 0.44 -40.98 -15.55
N THR A 152 0.36 -41.88 -16.51
CA THR A 152 -0.23 -41.61 -17.83
C THR A 152 -1.73 -41.31 -17.70
N LEU A 153 -2.46 -42.08 -16.89
CA LEU A 153 -3.90 -41.86 -16.67
C LEU A 153 -4.19 -40.51 -16.01
N ILE A 154 -3.45 -40.13 -14.95
CA ILE A 154 -3.67 -38.84 -14.27
C ILE A 154 -3.23 -37.64 -15.12
N LYS A 155 -2.26 -37.83 -16.03
CA LYS A 155 -1.89 -36.82 -17.04
C LYS A 155 -3.01 -36.60 -18.05
N ILE A 156 -3.65 -37.67 -18.51
CA ILE A 156 -4.82 -37.60 -19.40
C ILE A 156 -6.02 -36.93 -18.70
N ASP A 157 -6.24 -37.27 -17.42
CA ASP A 157 -7.31 -36.69 -16.60
C ASP A 157 -7.03 -35.22 -16.18
N GLY A 158 -5.86 -34.68 -16.53
CA GLY A 158 -5.46 -33.31 -16.18
C GLY A 158 -5.24 -33.08 -14.68
N LYS A 159 -5.14 -34.15 -13.88
CA LYS A 159 -4.92 -34.09 -12.41
C LYS A 159 -3.46 -34.23 -12.01
N TYR A 160 -2.56 -34.28 -12.99
CA TYR A 160 -1.14 -34.45 -12.74
C TYR A 160 -0.53 -33.27 -11.99
N ASP A 161 -0.87 -32.05 -12.41
CA ASP A 161 -0.40 -30.78 -11.86
C ASP A 161 -1.01 -30.58 -10.45
N GLY A 162 -0.26 -31.01 -9.43
CA GLY A 162 -0.70 -30.98 -8.02
C GLY A 162 -0.78 -32.34 -7.34
N SER A 163 -0.56 -33.43 -8.08
CA SER A 163 -0.51 -34.79 -7.53
C SER A 163 0.68 -35.01 -6.58
N THR A 164 0.55 -35.99 -5.68
CA THR A 164 1.61 -36.35 -4.72
C THR A 164 2.93 -36.71 -5.40
N PHE A 165 2.87 -37.45 -6.52
CA PHE A 165 4.07 -37.82 -7.29
C PHE A 165 4.69 -36.61 -7.99
N TYR A 166 3.87 -35.70 -8.55
CA TYR A 166 4.38 -34.44 -9.11
C TYR A 166 5.14 -33.62 -8.05
N LYS A 167 4.61 -33.58 -6.82
CA LYS A 167 5.25 -32.83 -5.72
C LYS A 167 6.55 -33.43 -5.22
N LEU A 168 6.66 -34.76 -5.22
CA LEU A 168 7.75 -35.47 -4.54
C LEU A 168 8.80 -36.10 -5.46
N GLU A 169 8.48 -36.38 -6.73
CA GLU A 169 9.30 -37.25 -7.58
C GLU A 169 9.53 -36.74 -9.00
N GLU A 170 8.77 -35.76 -9.48
CA GLU A 170 8.95 -35.21 -10.84
C GLU A 170 10.27 -34.45 -11.02
N ARG A 171 10.83 -33.87 -9.95
CA ARG A 171 12.08 -33.11 -9.97
C ARG A 171 13.01 -33.52 -8.83
N ASP A 172 14.27 -33.09 -8.94
CA ASP A 172 15.31 -33.26 -7.92
C ASP A 172 15.01 -32.54 -6.58
N TYR A 173 13.89 -31.83 -6.47
CA TYR A 173 13.48 -31.13 -5.26
C TYR A 173 11.95 -31.18 -5.06
N ILE A 174 11.56 -31.12 -3.78
CA ILE A 174 10.16 -31.21 -3.37
C ILE A 174 9.43 -29.88 -3.63
N MET A 175 8.26 -29.97 -4.26
CA MET A 175 7.39 -28.85 -4.56
C MET A 175 6.26 -28.74 -3.53
N TRP A 176 6.50 -27.97 -2.46
CA TRP A 176 5.46 -27.66 -1.49
C TRP A 176 4.49 -26.61 -2.05
N THR A 177 3.19 -26.82 -1.85
CA THR A 177 2.16 -25.83 -2.22
C THR A 177 2.18 -24.67 -1.24
N TRP A 178 2.45 -24.93 0.04
CA TRP A 178 2.48 -23.94 1.13
C TRP A 178 3.89 -23.45 1.46
N THR A 179 4.48 -22.68 0.53
CA THR A 179 5.69 -21.88 0.79
C THR A 179 5.31 -20.51 1.35
N TYR A 180 6.29 -19.76 1.89
CA TYR A 180 6.04 -18.36 2.30
C TYR A 180 5.51 -17.49 1.16
N GLY A 181 6.03 -17.66 -0.07
CA GLY A 181 5.59 -16.89 -1.23
C GLY A 181 4.16 -17.20 -1.65
N THR A 182 3.78 -18.48 -1.66
CA THR A 182 2.40 -18.88 -1.98
C THR A 182 1.42 -18.57 -0.85
N ALA A 183 1.84 -18.65 0.41
CA ALA A 183 1.04 -18.21 1.56
C ALA A 183 0.83 -16.69 1.58
N PHE A 184 1.84 -15.92 1.17
CA PHE A 184 1.71 -14.48 0.93
C PHE A 184 0.69 -14.24 -0.17
N PHE A 185 0.85 -14.86 -1.34
CA PHE A 185 -0.11 -14.70 -2.43
C PHE A 185 -1.54 -15.09 -2.02
N PHE A 186 -1.72 -16.22 -1.34
CA PHE A 186 -3.00 -16.67 -0.82
C PHE A 186 -3.65 -15.62 0.10
N SER A 187 -2.92 -15.15 1.10
CA SER A 187 -3.35 -14.08 2.02
C SER A 187 -3.84 -12.84 1.27
N TYR A 188 -3.17 -12.45 0.18
CA TYR A 188 -3.52 -11.28 -0.64
C TYR A 188 -4.86 -11.50 -1.33
N THR A 189 -4.98 -12.62 -2.03
CA THR A 189 -6.15 -12.94 -2.86
C THR A 189 -7.44 -13.09 -2.07
N ILE A 190 -7.33 -13.46 -0.80
CA ILE A 190 -8.45 -13.67 0.10
C ILE A 190 -9.09 -12.34 0.51
N TYR A 191 -8.32 -11.40 1.09
CA TYR A 191 -8.90 -10.14 1.54
C TYR A 191 -9.22 -9.19 0.38
N THR A 192 -8.59 -9.38 -0.79
CA THR A 192 -8.94 -8.67 -2.03
C THR A 192 -10.12 -9.30 -2.76
N THR A 193 -10.66 -10.42 -2.26
CA THR A 193 -11.80 -11.15 -2.85
C THR A 193 -11.56 -11.61 -4.30
N ILE A 194 -10.29 -11.73 -4.71
CA ILE A 194 -9.93 -12.29 -6.04
C ILE A 194 -10.19 -13.80 -6.03
N GLY A 195 -9.69 -14.50 -5.00
CA GLY A 195 -10.00 -15.90 -4.73
C GLY A 195 -9.85 -16.87 -5.92
N TYR A 196 -8.66 -17.00 -6.50
CA TYR A 196 -8.42 -17.89 -7.66
C TYR A 196 -8.83 -19.36 -7.43
N GLY A 197 -8.83 -19.83 -6.18
CA GLY A 197 -9.22 -21.20 -5.82
C GLY A 197 -8.18 -22.28 -6.14
N SER A 198 -7.04 -21.92 -6.73
CA SER A 198 -5.93 -22.87 -6.99
C SER A 198 -5.22 -23.34 -5.72
N ILE A 199 -5.19 -22.50 -4.69
CA ILE A 199 -4.65 -22.82 -3.37
C ILE A 199 -5.74 -22.53 -2.35
N ALA A 200 -6.05 -23.50 -1.50
CA ALA A 200 -7.07 -23.39 -0.46
C ALA A 200 -6.64 -24.16 0.79
N CYS A 201 -7.02 -23.64 1.95
CA CYS A 201 -6.81 -24.32 3.23
C CYS A 201 -7.55 -25.65 3.25
N SER A 202 -6.82 -26.73 3.49
CA SER A 202 -7.39 -28.08 3.60
C SER A 202 -7.86 -28.36 5.02
N THR A 203 -7.19 -27.76 6.01
CA THR A 203 -7.50 -27.98 7.43
C THR A 203 -8.78 -27.27 7.88
N VAL A 204 -9.47 -27.85 8.88
CA VAL A 204 -10.65 -27.22 9.51
C VAL A 204 -10.27 -25.88 10.14
N TRP A 205 -9.13 -25.83 10.84
CA TRP A 205 -8.61 -24.61 11.47
C TRP A 205 -8.20 -23.55 10.44
N GLY A 206 -7.56 -23.93 9.34
CA GLY A 206 -7.19 -23.02 8.26
C GLY A 206 -8.41 -22.42 7.57
N LYS A 207 -9.48 -23.20 7.36
CA LYS A 207 -10.77 -22.70 6.85
C LYS A 207 -11.42 -21.70 7.80
N ALA A 208 -11.47 -22.02 9.10
CA ALA A 208 -12.00 -21.08 10.11
C ALA A 208 -11.17 -19.79 10.19
N ALA A 209 -9.84 -19.91 10.19
CA ALA A 209 -8.93 -18.77 10.18
C ALA A 209 -9.12 -17.91 8.92
N THR A 210 -9.37 -18.52 7.76
CA THR A 210 -9.66 -17.80 6.51
C THR A 210 -10.90 -16.94 6.65
N ILE A 211 -11.99 -17.47 7.21
CA ILE A 211 -13.24 -16.72 7.43
C ILE A 211 -13.00 -15.51 8.34
N ALA A 212 -12.33 -15.72 9.47
CA ALA A 212 -12.00 -14.64 10.40
C ALA A 212 -11.08 -13.58 9.76
N TYR A 213 -10.11 -14.02 8.97
CA TYR A 213 -9.17 -13.15 8.27
C TYR A 213 -9.86 -12.29 7.20
N ILE A 214 -10.78 -12.85 6.42
CA ILE A 214 -11.58 -12.10 5.44
C ILE A 214 -12.43 -11.02 6.13
N ALA A 215 -13.09 -11.39 7.24
CA ALA A 215 -14.00 -10.50 7.95
C ALA A 215 -13.32 -9.20 8.41
N ILE A 216 -12.03 -9.27 8.76
CA ILE A 216 -11.23 -8.10 9.18
C ILE A 216 -10.51 -7.46 7.98
N GLY A 217 -9.95 -8.29 7.10
CA GLY A 217 -9.09 -7.86 6.00
C GLY A 217 -9.84 -7.10 4.91
N PHE A 218 -11.04 -7.54 4.55
CA PHE A 218 -11.81 -6.92 3.48
C PHE A 218 -12.22 -5.47 3.80
N PRO A 219 -12.83 -5.15 4.98
CA PRO A 219 -13.09 -3.77 5.38
C PRO A 219 -11.83 -2.91 5.44
N LEU A 220 -10.72 -3.46 5.96
CA LEU A 220 -9.45 -2.76 6.03
C LEU A 220 -8.92 -2.40 4.64
N ALA A 221 -8.98 -3.35 3.70
CA ALA A 221 -8.56 -3.13 2.32
C ALA A 221 -9.40 -2.05 1.63
N LEU A 222 -10.72 -2.02 1.84
CA LEU A 222 -11.59 -0.99 1.28
C LEU A 222 -11.23 0.43 1.76
N VAL A 223 -10.93 0.57 3.06
CA VAL A 223 -10.51 1.86 3.62
C VAL A 223 -9.20 2.33 2.97
N VAL A 224 -8.24 1.42 2.79
CA VAL A 224 -6.95 1.71 2.19
C VAL A 224 -7.08 2.03 0.69
N ILE A 225 -7.87 1.28 -0.06
CA ILE A 225 -8.10 1.51 -1.49
C ILE A 225 -8.72 2.91 -1.70
N ARG A 226 -9.71 3.30 -0.89
CA ARG A 226 -10.30 4.64 -0.95
C ARG A 226 -9.25 5.73 -0.73
N ASP A 227 -8.42 5.53 0.28
CA ASP A 227 -7.43 6.50 0.71
C ASP A 227 -6.32 6.67 -0.35
N ILE A 228 -5.77 5.55 -0.81
CA ILE A 228 -4.81 5.47 -1.91
C ILE A 228 -5.42 6.09 -3.18
N GLY A 229 -6.65 5.72 -3.56
CA GLY A 229 -7.32 6.24 -4.75
C GLY A 229 -7.41 7.77 -4.78
N SER A 230 -7.65 8.41 -3.63
CA SER A 230 -7.69 9.87 -3.53
C SER A 230 -6.33 10.53 -3.81
N VAL A 231 -5.27 9.93 -3.28
CA VAL A 231 -3.89 10.37 -3.48
C VAL A 231 -3.48 10.17 -4.94
N TRP A 232 -3.78 9.00 -5.51
CA TRP A 232 -3.52 8.69 -6.92
C TRP A 232 -4.25 9.65 -7.86
N LEU A 233 -5.50 10.00 -7.59
CA LEU A 233 -6.26 10.96 -8.40
C LEU A 233 -5.60 12.35 -8.43
N VAL A 234 -5.07 12.82 -7.30
CA VAL A 234 -4.34 14.10 -7.24
C VAL A 234 -3.05 14.04 -8.05
N TYR A 235 -2.32 12.92 -7.99
CA TYR A 235 -1.12 12.76 -8.81
C TYR A 235 -1.43 12.65 -10.30
N LEU A 236 -2.48 11.91 -10.67
CA LEU A 236 -2.92 11.77 -12.06
C LEU A 236 -3.39 13.11 -12.64
N THR A 237 -4.19 13.89 -11.91
CA THR A 237 -4.63 15.22 -12.38
C THR A 237 -3.46 16.19 -12.54
N ARG A 238 -2.48 16.17 -11.63
CA ARG A 238 -1.24 16.95 -11.77
C ARG A 238 -0.40 16.50 -12.97
N PHE A 239 -0.29 15.19 -13.19
CA PHE A 239 0.44 14.62 -14.31
C PHE A 239 -0.23 14.98 -15.64
N TYR A 240 -1.55 14.82 -15.73
CA TYR A 240 -2.36 15.22 -16.89
C TYR A 240 -2.22 16.71 -17.19
N ALA A 241 -2.31 17.57 -16.17
CA ALA A 241 -2.10 19.02 -16.34
C ALA A 241 -0.69 19.36 -16.85
N LYS A 242 0.35 18.66 -16.37
CA LYS A 242 1.72 18.81 -16.89
C LYS A 242 1.80 18.39 -18.35
N ILE A 243 1.23 17.25 -18.73
CA ILE A 243 1.21 16.79 -20.13
C ILE A 243 0.54 17.81 -21.03
N ILE A 244 -0.65 18.32 -20.66
CA ILE A 244 -1.35 19.33 -21.47
C ILE A 244 -0.50 20.58 -21.63
N ARG A 245 0.14 21.06 -20.55
CA ARG A 245 1.03 22.22 -20.62
C ARG A 245 2.19 21.97 -21.59
N MET A 246 2.85 20.82 -21.49
CA MET A 246 3.95 20.45 -22.40
C MET A 246 3.49 20.39 -23.87
N ILE A 247 2.33 19.79 -24.15
CA ILE A 247 1.77 19.73 -25.52
C ILE A 247 1.44 21.13 -26.04
N ARG A 248 0.90 21.99 -25.18
CA ARG A 248 0.51 23.37 -25.52
C ARG A 248 1.73 24.26 -25.79
N GLU A 249 2.78 24.14 -24.98
CA GLU A 249 4.07 24.80 -25.19
C GLU A 249 4.74 24.31 -26.47
N ALA A 250 4.72 23.01 -26.76
CA ALA A 250 5.23 22.45 -28.01
C ALA A 250 4.49 22.93 -29.27
N ARG A 251 3.23 23.36 -29.13
CA ARG A 251 2.41 23.96 -30.20
C ARG A 251 2.56 25.48 -30.32
N GLY A 252 3.47 26.10 -29.56
CA GLY A 252 3.80 27.52 -29.69
C GLY A 252 2.85 28.49 -28.97
N TYR A 253 1.96 27.99 -28.11
CA TYR A 253 1.09 28.86 -27.31
C TYR A 253 1.84 29.39 -26.08
N THR A 254 1.89 30.71 -25.90
CA THR A 254 2.42 31.32 -24.69
C THR A 254 1.41 31.17 -23.54
N SER A 255 1.79 30.47 -22.48
CA SER A 255 0.92 30.27 -21.32
C SER A 255 0.93 31.53 -20.45
N SER A 256 -0.17 32.28 -20.41
CA SER A 256 -0.36 33.35 -19.43
C SER A 256 -0.47 32.76 -18.02
N SER A 257 0.17 33.37 -17.01
CA SER A 257 0.35 32.76 -15.68
C SER A 257 -0.94 32.54 -14.88
N ASN A 258 -2.07 33.08 -15.35
CA ASN A 258 -3.38 33.04 -14.69
C ASN A 258 -4.46 32.27 -15.44
N GLU A 259 -4.14 31.51 -16.49
CA GLU A 259 -5.15 30.72 -17.19
C GLU A 259 -5.53 29.46 -16.39
N ALA A 260 -6.80 29.37 -16.01
CA ALA A 260 -7.40 28.17 -15.46
C ALA A 260 -7.43 27.07 -16.53
N ILE A 261 -6.61 26.04 -16.36
CA ILE A 261 -6.69 24.83 -17.18
C ILE A 261 -7.98 24.09 -16.76
N MET A 262 -9.05 24.27 -17.52
CA MET A 262 -10.27 23.50 -17.36
C MET A 262 -9.98 22.03 -17.67
N ILE A 263 -10.02 21.18 -16.65
CA ILE A 263 -10.03 19.73 -16.83
C ILE A 263 -11.35 19.39 -17.54
N PRO A 264 -11.34 18.72 -18.71
CA PRO A 264 -12.57 18.34 -19.40
C PRO A 264 -13.25 17.20 -18.62
N MET A 265 -13.96 17.52 -17.53
CA MET A 265 -14.78 16.55 -16.80
C MET A 265 -15.99 16.05 -17.61
N LYS A 266 -16.29 16.66 -18.77
CA LYS A 266 -17.43 16.27 -19.63
C LYS A 266 -17.34 14.83 -20.16
N VAL A 267 -16.16 14.21 -20.19
CA VAL A 267 -16.00 12.84 -20.70
C VAL A 267 -16.47 11.77 -19.69
N PHE A 268 -16.55 12.09 -18.39
CA PHE A 268 -16.93 11.10 -17.37
C PHE A 268 -18.46 10.97 -17.19
N PHE A 269 -19.22 12.01 -17.49
CA PHE A 269 -20.69 12.02 -17.32
C PHE A 269 -21.47 11.54 -18.55
N SER A 270 -20.81 11.26 -19.69
CA SER A 270 -21.49 10.72 -20.88
C SER A 270 -21.35 9.20 -21.03
N LEU A 271 -20.78 8.53 -20.03
CA LEU A 271 -20.49 7.07 -20.02
C LEU A 271 -21.11 6.35 -18.80
N VAL A 272 -22.00 7.02 -18.07
CA VAL A 272 -22.93 6.44 -17.09
C VAL A 272 -24.34 6.73 -17.58
#